data_AF-A0A9E2RLK2-F1
#
_entry.id   AF-A0A9E2RLK2-F1
#
_cell.length_a   1.000
_cell.length_b   1.000
_cell.length_c   1.000
_cell.angle_alpha   90.00
_cell.angle_beta   90.00
_cell.angle_gamma   90.00
#
_symmetry.space_group_name_H-M   'P 1'
#
loop_
_entity.id
_entity.type
_entity.pdbx_description
1 polymer ?
#
loop_
_entity_poly.entity_id
_entity_poly.type
_entity_poly.pdbx_seq_one_letter_code
_entity_poly.pdbx_strand_id
1 'polypeptide(L)' 'VVKPGKSPTALITCTGALWATSDQNDQRVNLSSWAGDIHHLIYENGTWKILGQGRNAPNRSDFGQAPPPLF' A
#
# COMPACT_ATOMS: atom_id res chain seq x y z
N VAL A 1 2.08 -16.45 -6.12
CA VAL A 1 2.37 -17.68 -6.88
C VAL A 1 2.63 -18.82 -5.90
N VAL A 2 2.07 -20.00 -6.15
CA VAL A 2 2.37 -21.21 -5.36
C VAL A 2 3.38 -22.05 -6.15
N LYS A 3 4.54 -22.34 -5.56
CA LYS A 3 5.54 -23.25 -6.13
C LYS A 3 5.82 -24.36 -5.11
N PRO A 4 5.85 -25.64 -5.50
CA PRO A 4 6.19 -26.74 -4.59
C PRO A 4 7.53 -26.47 -3.89
N GLY A 5 7.59 -26.71 -2.57
CA GLY A 5 8.80 -26.51 -1.76
C GLY A 5 9.16 -25.05 -1.42
N LYS A 6 8.29 -24.07 -1.74
CA LYS A 6 8.46 -22.67 -1.33
C LYS A 6 7.22 -22.15 -0.62
N SER A 7 7.42 -21.20 0.30
CA SER A 7 6.33 -20.46 0.92
C SER A 7 5.45 -19.81 -0.16
N PRO A 8 4.11 -20.01 -0.11
CA PRO A 8 3.19 -19.35 -1.03
C PRO A 8 3.37 -17.83 -1.00
N THR A 9 3.27 -17.21 -2.17
CA THR A 9 3.26 -15.74 -2.30
C THR A 9 1.95 -15.25 -2.91
N ALA A 10 1.60 -14.00 -2.66
CA ALA A 10 0.46 -13.34 -3.29
C ALA A 10 0.76 -11.86 -3.56
N LEU A 11 -0.04 -11.26 -4.42
CA LEU A 11 -0.11 -9.81 -4.62
C LEU A 11 -1.52 -9.37 -4.20
N ILE A 12 -1.61 -8.24 -3.52
CA ILE A 12 -2.89 -7.58 -3.23
C ILE A 12 -2.83 -6.17 -3.79
N THR A 13 -3.93 -5.73 -4.40
CA THR A 13 -4.13 -4.35 -4.85
C THR A 13 -4.96 -3.62 -3.81
N CYS A 14 -4.46 -2.47 -3.36
CA CYS A 14 -5.10 -1.66 -2.33
C CYS A 14 -5.38 -0.24 -2.84
N THR A 15 -6.47 0.33 -2.33
CA THR A 15 -6.82 1.75 -2.47
C THR A 15 -7.14 2.27 -1.08
N GLY A 16 -6.55 3.39 -0.69
CA GLY A 16 -6.68 3.89 0.68
C GLY A 16 -6.07 5.27 0.90
N ALA A 17 -6.24 5.76 2.11
CA ALA A 17 -5.64 7.01 2.56
C ALA A 17 -5.29 6.92 4.05
N LEU A 18 -4.14 7.49 4.41
CA LEU A 18 -3.70 7.68 5.78
C LEU A 18 -3.95 9.13 6.19
N TRP A 19 -4.64 9.30 7.31
CA TRP A 19 -4.96 10.60 7.88
C TRP A 19 -4.43 10.69 9.31
N ALA A 20 -4.06 11.88 9.73
CA ALA A 20 -3.69 12.18 11.11
C ALA A 20 -4.36 13.48 11.58
N THR A 21 -4.29 13.74 12.88
CA THR A 21 -4.66 15.02 13.48
C THR A 21 -3.38 15.81 13.74
N SER A 22 -3.34 17.04 13.26
CA SER A 22 -2.23 17.98 13.49
C SER A 22 -2.22 18.45 14.94
N ASP A 23 -1.07 18.40 15.59
CA ASP A 23 -0.85 18.86 16.96
C ASP A 23 -0.85 20.39 17.10
N GLN A 24 -0.69 21.12 15.98
CA GLN A 24 -0.62 22.59 15.98
C GLN A 24 -1.99 23.26 15.98
N ASN A 25 -2.99 22.61 15.39
CA ASN A 25 -4.29 23.22 15.12
C ASN A 25 -5.48 22.24 15.15
N ASP A 26 -5.27 21.01 15.62
CA ASP A 26 -6.27 19.93 15.68
C ASP A 26 -6.94 19.60 14.34
N GLN A 27 -6.39 20.07 13.22
CA GLN A 27 -6.96 19.81 11.91
C GLN A 27 -6.59 18.40 11.44
N ARG A 28 -7.56 17.76 10.76
CA ARG A 28 -7.32 16.50 10.07
C ARG A 28 -6.47 16.76 8.83
N VAL A 29 -5.31 16.11 8.76
CA VAL A 29 -4.35 16.21 7.65
C VAL A 29 -4.23 14.89 6.91
N ASN A 30 -4.16 14.95 5.59
CA ASN A 30 -3.85 13.77 4.77
C ASN A 30 -2.33 13.55 4.80
N LEU A 31 -1.89 12.40 5.30
CA LEU A 31 -0.48 12.03 5.29
C LEU A 31 -0.10 11.27 4.00
N SER A 32 -1.02 10.49 3.47
CA SER A 32 -0.83 9.74 2.23
C SER A 32 -2.16 9.29 1.63
N SER A 33 -2.21 9.15 0.31
CA SER A 33 -3.30 8.48 -0.40
C SER A 33 -2.72 7.65 -1.53
N TRP A 34 -3.37 6.53 -1.84
CA TRP A 34 -2.95 5.62 -2.90
C TRP A 34 -4.16 4.95 -3.54
N ALA A 35 -4.03 4.65 -4.83
CA ALA A 35 -5.03 3.93 -5.60
C ALA A 35 -4.33 2.91 -6.50
N GLY A 36 -4.63 1.63 -6.29
CA GLY A 36 -4.02 0.56 -7.08
C GLY A 36 -2.63 0.12 -6.60
N ASP A 37 -2.23 0.47 -5.38
CA ASP A 37 -0.94 0.05 -4.83
C ASP A 37 -0.88 -1.46 -4.65
N ILE A 38 0.23 -2.05 -5.05
CA ILE A 38 0.43 -3.50 -4.99
C ILE A 38 1.34 -3.83 -3.80
N HIS A 39 0.83 -4.62 -2.85
CA HIS A 39 1.63 -5.19 -1.77
C HIS A 39 1.99 -6.65 -2.05
N HIS A 40 3.20 -7.02 -1.67
CA HIS A 40 3.69 -8.40 -1.76
C HIS A 40 3.42 -9.15 -0.47
N LEU A 41 2.81 -10.32 -0.57
CA LEU A 41 2.49 -11.17 0.56
C LEU A 41 3.30 -12.46 0.51
N ILE A 42 3.68 -12.96 1.69
CA ILE A 42 4.25 -14.28 1.91
C ILE A 42 3.45 -15.03 2.97
N TYR A 43 3.22 -16.32 2.76
CA TYR A 43 2.59 -17.18 3.75
C TYR A 43 3.67 -17.94 4.53
N GLU A 44 3.79 -17.62 5.82
CA GLU A 44 4.77 -18.21 6.72
C GLU A 44 4.13 -18.51 8.07
N ASN A 45 4.47 -19.65 8.67
CA ASN A 45 4.03 -20.02 10.01
C ASN A 45 2.50 -19.96 10.19
N GLY A 46 1.74 -20.35 9.16
CA GLY A 46 0.27 -20.37 9.21
C GLY A 46 -0.39 -19.01 8.99
N THR A 47 0.36 -17.96 8.65
CA THR A 47 -0.19 -16.61 8.48
C THR A 47 0.37 -15.89 7.26
N TRP A 48 -0.42 -14.97 6.69
CA TRP A 48 0.00 -14.08 5.63
C TRP A 48 0.66 -12.83 6.20
N LYS A 49 1.84 -12.47 5.67
CA LYS A 49 2.58 -11.26 6.04
C LYS A 49 2.78 -10.36 4.84
N ILE A 50 2.62 -9.05 5.04
CA ILE A 50 2.97 -8.04 4.04
C ILE A 50 4.48 -7.80 4.10
N LEU A 51 5.16 -8.04 2.98
CA LEU A 51 6.61 -7.77 2.83
C LEU A 51 6.91 -6.30 2.47
N GLY A 52 5.89 -5.54 2.07
CA GLY A 52 5.96 -4.11 1.75
C GLY A 52 5.22 -3.75 0.44
N GLN A 53 5.17 -2.45 0.14
CA GLN A 53 4.89 -1.96 -1.22
C GLN A 53 6.06 -2.39 -2.12
N GLY A 54 5.76 -2.97 -3.29
CA GLY A 54 6.79 -3.44 -4.22
C GLY A 54 7.79 -2.33 -4.56
N ARG A 55 9.01 -2.39 -4.00
CA ARG A 55 10.08 -1.40 -4.22
C ARG A 55 10.63 -1.37 -5.66
N ASN A 56 10.04 -2.10 -6.60
CA ASN A 56 10.50 -2.25 -7.99
C ASN A 56 9.38 -2.16 -9.04
N ALA A 57 8.32 -1.36 -8.82
CA ALA A 57 7.41 -1.01 -9.91
C ALA A 57 8.04 0.14 -10.74
N PRO A 58 8.29 -0.04 -12.06
CA PRO A 58 8.95 0.98 -12.91
C PRO A 58 8.10 2.21 -13.17
N ASN A 59 6.87 2.24 -12.67
CA ASN A 59 5.91 3.31 -12.89
C ASN A 59 5.48 3.86 -11.52
N ARG A 60 6.44 4.49 -10.84
CA ARG A 60 6.14 5.35 -9.70
C ARG A 60 5.34 6.52 -10.28
N SER A 61 4.04 6.58 -10.00
CA SER A 61 3.34 7.87 -10.08
C SER A 61 4.06 8.80 -9.12
N ASP A 62 4.51 9.95 -9.61
CA ASP A 62 5.22 10.91 -8.79
C ASP A 62 4.38 11.23 -7.56
N PHE A 63 5.01 11.09 -6.39
CA PHE A 63 4.43 11.54 -5.12
C PHE A 63 4.02 13.00 -5.30
N GLY A 64 2.71 13.28 -5.32
CA GLY A 64 2.18 14.63 -5.46
C GLY A 64 0.98 14.77 -6.39
N GLN A 65 0.62 13.76 -7.18
CA GLN A 65 -0.65 13.82 -7.90
C GLN A 65 -1.80 13.55 -6.91
N ALA A 66 -2.41 14.63 -6.42
CA ALA A 66 -3.63 14.56 -5.66
C ALA A 66 -4.64 13.68 -6.43
N PRO A 67 -5.36 12.77 -5.75
CA PRO A 67 -6.42 12.03 -6.41
C PRO A 67 -7.36 13.04 -7.10
N PRO A 68 -7.81 12.76 -8.34
CA PRO A 68 -8.75 13.65 -9.01
C PRO A 68 -9.94 13.90 -8.07
N PRO A 69 -10.45 15.14 -7.99
CA PRO A 69 -11.53 15.46 -7.08
C PRO A 69 -12.71 14.54 -7.38
N LEU A 70 -13.36 14.05 -6.32
CA LEU A 70 -14.51 13.15 -6.46
C LEU A 70 -15.77 13.86 -6.99
N PHE A 71 -15.70 15.15 -7.30
CA PHE A 71 -16.75 15.95 -7.94
C PHE A 71 -16.13 17.10 -8.73
#